data_AF-A0A2V8MCT3-F1
#
_entry.id   AF-A0A2V8MCT3-F1
#
_cell.length_a   1.000
_cell.length_b   1.000
_cell.length_c   1.000
_cell.angle_alpha   90.00
_cell.angle_beta   90.00
_cell.angle_gamma   90.00
#
_symmetry.space_group_name_H-M   'P 1'
#
loop_
_entity.id
_entity.type
_entity.pdbx_description
1 polymer ?
#
loop_
_entity_poly.entity_id
_entity_poly.type
_entity_poly.pdbx_seq_one_letter_code
_entity_poly.pdbx_strand_id
1 'polypeptide(L)' 'MGLKDLGIKAGDRVALISENRPDWSIADLAILSSGAVTVPLYTTQAVDQIEFILRDSGARALLISGGRVL' A
#
# COMPACT_ATOMS: atom_id res chain seq x y z
N MET A 1 -10.99 4.79 -11.15
CA MET A 1 -10.90 3.41 -10.59
C MET A 1 -10.60 3.52 -9.11
N GLY A 2 -11.32 2.76 -8.28
CA GLY A 2 -11.06 2.65 -6.84
C GLY A 2 -10.73 1.21 -6.43
N LEU A 3 -10.36 1.00 -5.15
CA LEU A 3 -9.97 -0.31 -4.62
C LEU A 3 -11.03 -1.41 -4.84
N LYS A 4 -12.31 -1.05 -4.74
CA LYS A 4 -13.44 -1.97 -5.00
C LYS A 4 -13.49 -2.43 -6.46
N ASP A 5 -13.20 -1.55 -7.41
CA ASP A 5 -13.16 -1.88 -8.84
C ASP A 5 -12.00 -2.83 -9.17
N LEU A 6 -10.94 -2.82 -8.34
CA LEU A 6 -9.80 -3.72 -8.41
C LEU A 6 -10.05 -5.05 -7.68
N GLY A 7 -11.25 -5.26 -7.13
CA GLY A 7 -11.63 -6.51 -6.46
C GLY A 7 -11.12 -6.63 -5.01
N ILE A 8 -10.60 -5.56 -4.42
CA ILE A 8 -10.20 -5.53 -3.01
C ILE A 8 -11.44 -5.60 -2.11
N LYS A 9 -11.40 -6.50 -1.13
CA LYS A 9 -12.48 -6.76 -0.18
C LYS A 9 -12.07 -6.34 1.23
N ALA A 10 -13.06 -6.24 2.11
CA ALA A 10 -12.80 -6.04 3.53
C ALA A 10 -11.91 -7.17 4.08
N GLY A 11 -10.90 -6.80 4.87
CA GLY A 11 -9.89 -7.71 5.40
C GLY A 11 -8.71 -8.01 4.47
N ASP A 12 -8.80 -7.68 3.17
CA ASP A 12 -7.63 -7.74 2.29
C ASP A 12 -6.57 -6.72 2.73
N ARG A 13 -5.31 -7.06 2.50
CA ARG A 13 -4.18 -6.20 2.83
C ARG A 13 -3.72 -5.44 1.58
N VAL A 14 -3.44 -4.16 1.71
CA VAL A 14 -2.92 -3.32 0.62
C VAL A 14 -1.64 -2.65 1.09
N ALA A 15 -0.55 -2.91 0.38
CA ALA A 15 0.72 -2.25 0.63
C ALA A 15 0.69 -0.81 0.11
N LEU A 16 1.28 0.10 0.86
CA LEU A 16 1.34 1.52 0.52
C LEU A 16 2.75 2.05 0.73
N ILE A 17 3.38 2.52 -0.35
CA ILE A 17 4.68 3.19 -0.30
C ILE A 17 4.58 4.54 -1.00
N SER A 18 4.99 5.60 -0.31
CA SER A 18 5.08 6.94 -0.89
C SER A 18 6.01 7.81 -0.06
N GLU A 19 6.54 8.87 -0.66
CA GLU A 19 7.21 9.95 0.07
C GLU A 19 6.22 10.66 1.00
N ASN A 20 6.72 11.53 1.88
CA ASN A 20 5.90 12.33 2.80
C ASN A 20 5.08 13.38 2.02
N ARG A 21 3.89 12.98 1.57
CA ARG A 21 2.94 13.81 0.82
C ARG A 21 1.50 13.51 1.23
N PRO A 22 0.55 14.45 1.01
CA PRO A 22 -0.85 14.26 1.39
C PRO A 22 -1.51 13.01 0.79
N ASP A 23 -1.11 12.63 -0.43
CA ASP A 23 -1.61 11.45 -1.13
C ASP A 23 -1.43 10.16 -0.31
N TRP A 24 -0.38 10.07 0.53
CA TRP A 24 -0.18 8.92 1.42
C TRP A 24 -1.35 8.79 2.39
N SER A 25 -1.70 9.88 3.10
CA SER A 25 -2.80 9.87 4.07
C SER A 25 -4.15 9.65 3.38
N ILE A 26 -4.35 10.19 2.18
CA ILE A 26 -5.57 9.97 1.40
C ILE A 26 -5.68 8.50 0.99
N ALA A 27 -4.58 7.89 0.51
CA ALA A 27 -4.55 6.48 0.13
C ALA A 27 -4.78 5.56 1.32
N ASP A 28 -4.14 5.83 2.46
CA ASP A 28 -4.34 5.08 3.72
C ASP A 28 -5.81 5.14 4.17
N LEU A 29 -6.40 6.34 4.20
CA LEU A 29 -7.81 6.52 4.51
C LEU A 29 -8.73 5.78 3.53
N ALA A 30 -8.40 5.74 2.24
CA ALA A 30 -9.17 5.01 1.24
C ALA A 30 -9.11 3.48 1.47
N ILE A 31 -7.93 2.96 1.83
CA ILE A 31 -7.75 1.54 2.21
C ILE A 31 -8.63 1.24 3.43
N LEU A 32 -8.47 1.99 4.51
CA LEU A 32 -9.21 1.77 5.76
C LEU A 32 -10.73 1.93 5.55
N SER A 33 -11.17 2.94 4.79
CA SER A 33 -12.59 3.17 4.50
C SER A 33 -13.22 2.08 3.62
N SER A 34 -12.40 1.32 2.88
CA SER A 34 -12.86 0.16 2.11
C SER A 34 -13.02 -1.11 2.97
N GLY A 35 -12.61 -1.06 4.25
CA GLY A 35 -12.54 -2.20 5.15
C GLY A 35 -11.28 -3.05 4.98
N ALA A 36 -10.35 -2.64 4.11
CA ALA A 36 -9.06 -3.27 3.91
C ALA A 36 -8.04 -2.81 4.98
N VAL A 37 -6.88 -3.47 5.03
CA VAL A 37 -5.82 -3.21 6.00
C VAL A 37 -4.59 -2.65 5.28
N THR A 38 -4.08 -1.51 5.74
CA THR A 38 -2.85 -0.93 5.19
C THR A 38 -1.61 -1.69 5.68
N VAL A 39 -0.71 -2.00 4.76
CA VAL A 39 0.67 -2.45 5.04
C VAL A 39 1.60 -1.29 4.70
N PRO A 40 2.03 -0.49 5.69
CA PRO A 40 2.82 0.71 5.42
C PRO A 40 4.27 0.34 5.08
N LEU A 41 4.79 0.99 4.05
CA LEU A 41 6.18 0.92 3.61
C LEU A 41 6.72 2.34 3.45
N TYR A 42 8.03 2.50 3.71
CA TYR A 42 8.72 3.78 3.61
C TYR A 42 9.79 3.73 2.51
N THR A 43 9.91 4.81 1.75
CA THR A 43 10.90 4.96 0.68
C THR A 43 12.35 4.95 1.18
N THR A 44 12.56 5.13 2.50
CA THR A 44 13.86 5.08 3.15
C THR A 44 14.25 3.67 3.63
N GLN A 45 13.36 2.68 3.52
CA GLN A 45 13.70 1.29 3.85
C GLN A 45 14.64 0.71 2.80
N ALA A 46 15.53 -0.17 3.24
CA ALA A 46 16.36 -0.93 2.32
C ALA A 46 15.47 -1.88 1.47
N VAL A 47 15.90 -2.13 0.23
CA VAL A 47 15.11 -2.89 -0.75
C VAL A 47 14.80 -4.31 -0.25
N ASP A 48 15.74 -4.94 0.44
CA ASP A 48 15.59 -6.26 1.05
C ASP A 48 14.52 -6.27 2.16
N GLN A 49 14.41 -5.20 2.95
CA GLN A 49 13.36 -5.05 3.96
C GLN A 49 11.99 -4.88 3.31
N ILE A 50 11.90 -4.07 2.25
CA ILE A 50 10.64 -3.89 1.49
C ILE A 50 10.23 -5.23 0.89
N GLU A 51 11.16 -5.95 0.27
CA GLU A 51 10.91 -7.27 -0.31
C GLU A 51 10.41 -8.27 0.74
N PHE A 52 11.07 -8.32 1.91
CA PHE A 52 10.66 -9.17 3.01
C PHE A 52 9.21 -8.88 3.45
N ILE A 53 8.89 -7.60 3.68
CA ILE A 53 7.54 -7.19 4.10
C ILE A 53 6.51 -7.52 3.02
N LEU A 54 6.80 -7.28 1.75
CA LEU A 54 5.86 -7.59 0.67
C LEU A 54 5.59 -9.10 0.56
N ARG A 55 6.63 -9.93 0.74
CA ARG A 55 6.50 -11.39 0.72
C ARG A 55 5.70 -11.94 1.91
N ASP A 56 5.93 -11.40 3.11
CA ASP A 56 5.30 -11.89 4.35
C ASP A 56 3.90 -11.30 4.59
N SER A 57 3.68 -10.06 4.18
CA SER A 57 2.47 -9.30 4.53
C SER A 57 1.19 -9.85 3.91
N GLY A 58 1.25 -10.68 2.85
CA GLY A 58 0.05 -11.16 2.17
C GLY A 58 -0.78 -10.06 1.50
N ALA A 59 -0.15 -8.92 1.16
CA ALA A 59 -0.80 -7.84 0.43
C ALA A 59 -1.32 -8.30 -0.94
N ARG A 60 -2.57 -7.92 -1.25
CA ARG A 60 -3.26 -8.22 -2.52
C ARG A 60 -3.04 -7.16 -3.59
N ALA A 61 -2.66 -5.96 -3.18
CA ALA A 61 -2.33 -4.85 -4.05
C ALA A 61 -1.23 -3.97 -3.42
N LEU A 62 -0.58 -3.18 -4.25
CA LEU A 62 0.43 -2.21 -3.87
C LEU A 62 0.07 -0.85 -4.49
N LEU A 63 -0.07 0.17 -3.65
CA LEU A 63 -0.15 1.58 -4.06
C LEU A 63 1.25 2.20 -3.92
N ILE A 64 1.73 2.79 -5.00
CA ILE A 64 3.03 3.47 -5.04
C ILE A 64 2.87 4.92 -5.52
N SER A 65 3.66 5.85 -4.99
CA SER A 65 3.79 7.18 -5.59
C SER A 65 4.72 7.13 -6.82
N GLY A 66 4.28 7.69 -7.95
CA GLY A 66 5.12 7.83 -9.15
C GLY A 66 5.43 6.52 -9.90
N GLY A 67 6.18 6.64 -10.99
CA GLY A 67 6.47 5.51 -11.90
C GLY A 67 7.60 4.59 -11.45
N ARG A 68 8.36 4.96 -10.41
CA ARG A 68 9.50 4.16 -9.93
C ARG A 68 9.88 4.52 -8.50
N VAL A 69 9.61 3.60 -7.57
CA VAL A 69 10.02 3.70 -6.15
C VAL A 69 11.14 2.68 -5.83
N LEU A 70 11.64 1.96 -6.85
CA LEU A 70 12.74 0.98 -6.78
C LEU A 70 13.66 1.06 -8.02
#